data_AF-A0A2S5KJE1-F1
#
_entry.id   AF-A0A2S5KJE1-F1
#
_cell.length_a   1.000
_cell.length_b   1.000
_cell.length_c   1.000
_cell.angle_alpha   90.00
_cell.angle_beta   90.00
_cell.angle_gamma   90.00
#
_symmetry.space_group_name_H-M   'P 1'
#
loop_
_entity.id
_entity.type
_entity.pdbx_description
1 polymer ?
#
loop_
_entity_poly.entity_id
_entity_poly.type
_entity_poly.pdbx_seq_one_letter_code
_entity_poly.pdbx_strand_id
1 'polypeptide(L)'
;RAFQLTYSGGDGNDVQLVVQNIAPTLSDLSTLNGGSLSYVEDSGALLLDSGEDALVSDADSSDFDGGNVTVSITSNGVSSEDALSVRNQGTGSGQISLSGTSIRYEGTLIGTLSGGTAGNPLVISLNSNATAAAVQALVRNLTYTNTNSADMDTGSRTLSVSVSDGDGGTSSASTIAIDFTAVNDAPVLTVTAANPTYVENGSAVTLFTGATASTVESGQTFTDLTL
;
A
#
# COMPACT_ATOMS: atom_id res chain seq x y z
N ARG A 1 14.27 -30.92 4.97
CA ARG A 1 15.61 -30.30 5.06
C ARG A 1 16.46 -30.84 3.93
N ALA A 2 16.67 -30.04 2.90
CA ALA A 2 17.63 -30.35 1.85
C ALA A 2 19.04 -30.01 2.36
N PHE A 3 20.01 -30.86 2.08
CA PHE A 3 21.40 -30.62 2.44
C PHE A 3 22.22 -30.58 1.17
N GLN A 4 23.12 -29.60 1.07
CA GLN A 4 24.16 -29.63 0.07
C GLN A 4 25.44 -30.13 0.73
N LEU A 5 25.95 -31.26 0.26
CA LEU A 5 27.32 -31.68 0.57
C LEU A 5 28.26 -30.90 -0.36
N THR A 6 29.17 -30.15 0.22
CA THR A 6 30.32 -29.60 -0.50
C THR A 6 31.58 -30.31 0.00
N TYR A 7 32.46 -30.66 -0.94
CA TYR A 7 33.74 -31.28 -0.68
C TYR A 7 34.84 -30.32 -1.14
N SER A 8 35.60 -29.77 -0.19
CA SER A 8 36.71 -28.84 -0.49
C SER A 8 38.08 -29.53 -0.59
N GLY A 9 38.19 -30.78 -0.13
CA GLY A 9 39.39 -31.63 -0.22
C GLY A 9 40.55 -31.26 0.70
N GLY A 10 41.18 -32.29 1.28
CA GLY A 10 42.44 -32.23 2.04
C GLY A 10 42.29 -32.28 3.56
N ASP A 11 42.83 -33.35 4.16
CA ASP A 11 43.02 -33.63 5.60
C ASP A 11 41.97 -34.52 6.31
N GLY A 12 40.82 -34.79 5.68
CA GLY A 12 39.84 -35.76 6.18
C GLY A 12 38.68 -35.16 6.98
N ASN A 13 38.54 -33.83 7.02
CA ASN A 13 37.35 -33.11 7.51
C ASN A 13 36.66 -32.25 6.43
N ASP A 14 36.75 -32.69 5.18
CA ASP A 14 36.42 -31.90 3.97
C ASP A 14 34.92 -31.77 3.65
N VAL A 15 34.06 -32.39 4.46
CA VAL A 15 32.60 -32.41 4.22
C VAL A 15 31.96 -31.31 5.05
N GLN A 16 31.63 -30.21 4.38
CA GLN A 16 30.80 -29.18 4.98
C GLN A 16 29.33 -29.50 4.66
N LEU A 17 28.55 -29.78 5.70
CA LEU A 17 27.10 -29.91 5.60
C LEU A 17 26.51 -28.51 5.74
N VAL A 18 26.03 -27.95 4.63
CA VAL A 18 25.28 -26.69 4.65
C VAL A 18 23.79 -27.03 4.59
N VAL A 19 23.02 -26.52 5.55
CA VAL A 19 21.56 -26.56 5.47
C VAL A 19 21.18 -25.63 4.32
N GLN A 20 20.54 -26.16 3.28
CA GLN A 20 20.04 -25.32 2.20
C GLN A 20 18.74 -24.68 2.69
N ASN A 21 18.73 -23.36 2.77
CA ASN A 21 17.53 -22.58 3.06
C ASN A 21 16.49 -22.78 1.94
N ILE A 22 15.23 -23.01 2.31
CA ILE A 22 14.11 -23.09 1.37
C ILE A 22 13.34 -21.78 1.47
N ALA A 23 13.25 -21.05 0.35
CA ALA A 23 12.49 -19.81 0.32
C ALA A 23 11.02 -20.04 0.74
N PRO A 24 10.41 -19.08 1.45
CA PRO A 24 9.03 -19.18 1.87
C PRO A 24 8.09 -19.18 0.68
N THR A 25 6.93 -19.79 0.84
CA THR A 25 5.85 -19.77 -0.13
C THR A 25 4.81 -18.75 0.29
N LEU A 26 4.48 -17.85 -0.64
CA LEU A 26 3.31 -16.98 -0.59
C LEU A 26 2.34 -17.48 -1.67
N SER A 27 1.17 -17.98 -1.28
CA SER A 27 0.21 -18.60 -2.21
C SER A 27 -1.23 -18.26 -1.87
N ASP A 28 -2.15 -18.79 -2.68
CA ASP A 28 -3.60 -18.75 -2.48
C ASP A 28 -4.15 -17.36 -2.20
N LEU A 29 -3.67 -16.39 -2.97
CA LEU A 29 -4.31 -15.10 -3.04
C LEU A 29 -5.10 -15.04 -4.34
N SER A 30 -6.38 -15.38 -4.30
CA SER A 30 -7.24 -15.36 -5.48
C SER A 30 -7.28 -13.98 -6.18
N THR A 31 -6.95 -12.91 -5.46
CA THR A 31 -6.78 -11.54 -5.99
C THR A 31 -5.31 -11.17 -6.30
N LEU A 32 -4.33 -11.77 -5.63
CA LEU A 32 -2.92 -11.36 -5.67
C LEU A 32 -2.06 -12.22 -6.63
N ASN A 33 -2.63 -13.17 -7.35
CA ASN A 33 -1.94 -13.98 -8.37
C ASN A 33 -2.47 -13.66 -9.77
N GLY A 34 -2.44 -12.38 -10.15
CA GLY A 34 -2.96 -11.88 -11.43
C GLY A 34 -4.46 -11.55 -11.42
N GLY A 35 -5.06 -11.45 -10.22
CA GLY A 35 -6.40 -10.89 -10.06
C GLY A 35 -6.38 -9.36 -10.18
N SER A 36 -7.57 -8.77 -10.24
CA SER A 36 -7.75 -7.33 -10.20
C SER A 36 -8.69 -6.90 -9.08
N LEU A 37 -8.43 -5.70 -8.56
CA LEU A 37 -9.29 -4.99 -7.61
C LEU A 37 -9.79 -3.71 -8.27
N SER A 38 -10.94 -3.23 -7.82
CA SER A 38 -11.47 -1.93 -8.24
C SER A 38 -11.35 -0.91 -7.11
N TYR A 39 -10.82 0.27 -7.44
CA TYR A 39 -10.75 1.42 -6.56
C TYR A 39 -11.65 2.53 -7.10
N VAL A 40 -12.63 2.93 -6.31
CA VAL A 40 -13.47 4.11 -6.62
C VAL A 40 -12.89 5.29 -5.84
N GLU A 41 -12.83 6.47 -6.47
CA GLU A 41 -12.46 7.70 -5.77
C GLU A 41 -13.22 7.85 -4.45
N ASP A 42 -12.52 8.30 -3.40
CA ASP A 42 -13.03 8.42 -2.03
C ASP A 42 -13.54 7.15 -1.35
N SER A 43 -13.26 5.96 -1.90
CA SER A 43 -13.64 4.68 -1.27
C SER A 43 -12.82 4.33 -0.01
N GLY A 44 -11.76 5.08 0.28
CA GLY A 44 -10.87 4.85 1.42
C GLY A 44 -9.86 3.75 1.16
N ALA A 45 -9.50 2.99 2.20
CA ALA A 45 -8.48 1.95 2.07
C ALA A 45 -9.05 0.63 1.52
N LEU A 46 -8.39 0.10 0.49
CA LEU A 46 -8.68 -1.18 -0.14
C LEU A 46 -7.77 -2.27 0.46
N LEU A 47 -8.35 -3.41 0.84
CA LEU A 47 -7.60 -4.60 1.26
C LEU A 47 -7.04 -5.30 0.03
N LEU A 48 -5.73 -5.56 0.00
CA LEU A 48 -5.10 -6.21 -1.14
C LEU A 48 -5.47 -7.69 -1.27
N ASP A 49 -5.69 -8.35 -0.12
CA ASP A 49 -6.23 -9.71 -0.08
C ASP A 49 -7.68 -9.68 0.42
N SER A 50 -8.60 -9.23 -0.43
CA SER A 50 -10.02 -9.16 -0.06
C SER A 50 -10.68 -10.53 0.15
N GLY A 51 -10.04 -11.61 -0.31
CA GLY A 51 -10.49 -12.99 -0.09
C GLY A 51 -10.11 -13.55 1.28
N GLU A 52 -9.17 -12.90 1.97
CA GLU A 52 -8.52 -13.38 3.19
C GLU A 52 -8.01 -14.83 3.07
N ASP A 53 -7.65 -15.26 1.86
CA ASP A 53 -7.23 -16.61 1.53
C ASP A 53 -5.70 -16.76 1.50
N ALA A 54 -4.93 -15.66 1.55
CA ALA A 54 -3.48 -15.71 1.48
C ALA A 54 -2.87 -16.71 2.45
N LEU A 55 -1.95 -17.53 1.95
CA LEU A 55 -1.21 -18.51 2.74
C LEU A 55 0.26 -18.15 2.73
N VAL A 56 0.87 -18.15 3.92
CA VAL A 56 2.31 -18.00 4.09
C VAL A 56 2.82 -19.24 4.81
N SER A 57 3.81 -19.92 4.23
CA SER A 57 4.49 -21.03 4.88
C SER A 57 5.97 -21.08 4.54
N ASP A 58 6.73 -21.68 5.43
CA ASP A 58 8.16 -21.95 5.28
C ASP A 58 8.41 -23.39 5.78
N ALA A 59 9.20 -24.16 5.04
CA ALA A 59 9.39 -25.59 5.26
C ALA A 59 10.54 -25.90 6.23
N ASP A 60 11.44 -24.95 6.47
CA ASP A 60 12.62 -25.13 7.31
C ASP A 60 12.85 -24.03 8.35
N SER A 61 12.14 -22.90 8.25
CA SER A 61 12.13 -21.81 9.24
C SER A 61 10.88 -21.87 10.14
N SER A 62 11.05 -21.65 11.45
CA SER A 62 9.92 -21.57 12.41
C SER A 62 9.29 -20.19 12.51
N ASP A 63 10.04 -19.17 12.11
CA ASP A 63 9.68 -17.77 12.10
C ASP A 63 10.40 -17.09 10.92
N PHE A 64 10.24 -15.79 10.80
CA PHE A 64 10.80 -14.96 9.74
C PHE A 64 11.74 -13.88 10.34
N ASP A 65 12.50 -14.21 11.40
CA ASP A 65 13.41 -13.26 12.06
C ASP A 65 14.45 -12.68 11.09
N GLY A 66 14.61 -11.36 11.09
CA GLY A 66 15.49 -10.68 10.13
C GLY A 66 14.94 -10.62 8.69
N GLY A 67 13.82 -11.29 8.42
CA GLY A 67 13.08 -11.25 7.16
C GLY A 67 12.26 -9.98 6.97
N ASN A 68 11.45 -9.95 5.92
CA ASN A 68 10.53 -8.84 5.66
C ASN A 68 9.30 -9.24 4.83
N VAL A 69 8.22 -8.47 4.97
CA VAL A 69 7.15 -8.38 3.96
C VAL A 69 7.34 -7.09 3.18
N THR A 70 7.42 -7.18 1.85
CA THR A 70 7.59 -6.01 0.98
C THR A 70 6.41 -5.89 0.01
N VAL A 71 5.84 -4.68 -0.10
CA VAL A 71 4.84 -4.31 -1.10
C VAL A 71 5.35 -3.14 -1.94
N SER A 72 5.28 -3.26 -3.25
CA SER A 72 5.72 -2.22 -4.19
C SER A 72 4.67 -1.99 -5.27
N ILE A 73 4.55 -0.75 -5.76
CA ILE A 73 3.83 -0.45 -7.00
C ILE A 73 4.85 -0.51 -8.13
N THR A 74 4.73 -1.51 -9.00
CA THR A 74 5.72 -1.84 -10.04
C THR A 74 5.40 -1.23 -11.40
N SER A 75 4.16 -0.75 -11.59
CA SER A 75 3.73 -0.08 -12.82
C SER A 75 2.69 1.00 -12.54
N ASN A 76 2.79 2.12 -13.27
CA ASN A 76 1.86 3.26 -13.25
C ASN A 76 1.57 3.86 -11.86
N GLY A 77 2.52 3.76 -10.93
CA GLY A 77 2.39 4.41 -9.63
C GLY A 77 2.48 5.93 -9.75
N VAL A 78 1.63 6.63 -9.01
CA VAL A 78 1.61 8.09 -8.86
C VAL A 78 2.01 8.44 -7.43
N SER A 79 3.29 8.80 -7.26
CA SER A 79 3.91 8.97 -5.93
C SER A 79 3.23 9.98 -5.01
N SER A 80 2.50 10.96 -5.56
CA SER A 80 1.76 11.97 -4.80
C SER A 80 0.38 11.52 -4.36
N GLU A 81 -0.13 10.42 -4.93
CA GLU A 81 -1.50 9.93 -4.70
C GLU A 81 -1.50 8.59 -3.97
N ASP A 82 -0.57 7.71 -4.33
CA ASP A 82 -0.54 6.34 -3.86
C ASP A 82 0.02 6.20 -2.44
N ALA A 83 -0.73 5.49 -1.60
CA ALA A 83 -0.31 5.08 -0.27
C ALA A 83 -0.54 3.58 -0.05
N LEU A 84 0.48 2.90 0.48
CA LEU A 84 0.45 1.52 0.94
C LEU A 84 0.55 1.50 2.47
N SER A 85 -0.25 0.66 3.12
CA SER A 85 -0.27 0.58 4.58
C SER A 85 -0.77 -0.78 5.09
N VAL A 86 -0.97 -0.90 6.39
CA VAL A 86 -1.53 -2.09 7.07
C VAL A 86 -2.82 -1.71 7.80
N ARG A 87 -3.88 -2.49 7.59
CA ARG A 87 -5.15 -2.37 8.31
C ARG A 87 -4.94 -2.66 9.80
N ASN A 88 -5.41 -1.76 10.66
CA ASN A 88 -5.41 -1.93 12.11
C ASN A 88 -6.73 -2.53 12.58
N GLN A 89 -6.74 -3.82 12.92
CA GLN A 89 -7.91 -4.54 13.44
C GLN A 89 -8.01 -4.48 14.97
N GLY A 90 -6.87 -4.35 15.66
CA GLY A 90 -6.77 -4.40 17.11
C GLY A 90 -5.77 -5.46 17.59
N THR A 91 -5.80 -5.77 18.89
CA THR A 91 -4.86 -6.70 19.54
C THR A 91 -5.52 -8.00 20.01
N GLY A 92 -6.73 -8.31 19.53
CA GLY A 92 -7.43 -9.57 19.82
C GLY A 92 -6.79 -10.77 19.12
N SER A 93 -7.32 -11.97 19.39
CA SER A 93 -6.80 -13.18 18.75
C SER A 93 -6.96 -13.13 17.22
N GLY A 94 -5.92 -13.55 16.51
CA GLY A 94 -5.80 -13.48 15.06
C GLY A 94 -5.66 -12.07 14.46
N GLN A 95 -5.66 -11.01 15.27
CA GLN A 95 -5.72 -9.63 14.75
C GLN A 95 -4.34 -9.03 14.54
N ILE A 96 -4.23 -8.22 13.49
CA ILE A 96 -3.10 -7.32 13.26
C ILE A 96 -3.43 -5.92 13.79
N SER A 97 -2.47 -5.29 14.44
CA SER A 97 -2.52 -3.86 14.76
C SER A 97 -1.29 -3.12 14.26
N LEU A 98 -1.53 -1.87 13.89
CA LEU A 98 -0.52 -0.88 13.54
C LEU A 98 -0.62 0.28 14.54
N SER A 99 0.50 0.58 15.21
CA SER A 99 0.62 1.73 16.11
C SER A 99 1.95 2.45 15.88
N GLY A 100 1.88 3.68 15.34
CA GLY A 100 3.07 4.33 14.77
C GLY A 100 3.61 3.49 13.63
N THR A 101 4.81 2.93 13.79
CA THR A 101 5.41 1.96 12.87
C THR A 101 5.40 0.53 13.39
N SER A 102 4.94 0.29 14.62
CA SER A 102 4.93 -1.05 15.22
C SER A 102 3.79 -1.90 14.67
N ILE A 103 4.13 -3.05 14.10
CA ILE A 103 3.18 -4.08 13.66
C ILE A 103 3.10 -5.17 14.73
N ARG A 104 1.89 -5.46 15.20
CA ARG A 104 1.65 -6.50 16.20
C ARG A 104 0.63 -7.51 15.73
N TYR A 105 0.83 -8.76 16.11
CA TYR A 105 -0.13 -9.85 16.00
C TYR A 105 -0.56 -10.28 17.41
N GLU A 106 -1.86 -10.23 17.70
CA GLU A 106 -2.40 -10.56 19.03
C GLU A 106 -1.75 -9.75 20.18
N GLY A 107 -1.34 -8.50 19.87
CA GLY A 107 -0.63 -7.61 20.80
C GLY A 107 0.90 -7.81 20.88
N THR A 108 1.43 -8.90 20.33
CA THR A 108 2.88 -9.18 20.27
C THR A 108 3.52 -8.47 19.09
N LEU A 109 4.63 -7.75 19.30
CA LEU A 109 5.36 -7.06 18.24
C LEU A 109 6.03 -8.08 17.31
N ILE A 110 5.66 -8.07 16.02
CA ILE A 110 6.21 -8.96 14.99
C ILE A 110 7.09 -8.25 13.97
N GLY A 111 6.98 -6.91 13.87
CA GLY A 111 7.79 -6.16 12.92
C GLY A 111 7.61 -4.66 13.00
N THR A 112 8.39 -3.96 12.17
CA THR A 112 8.38 -2.50 12.07
C THR A 112 8.17 -2.08 10.62
N LEU A 113 7.16 -1.24 10.40
CA LEU A 113 6.81 -0.66 9.11
C LEU A 113 7.72 0.50 8.74
N SER A 114 8.08 0.57 7.46
CA SER A 114 8.74 1.71 6.83
C SER A 114 8.25 1.90 5.38
N GLY A 115 8.37 3.13 4.87
CA GLY A 115 7.97 3.46 3.50
C GLY A 115 6.44 3.40 3.28
N GLY A 116 6.03 3.05 2.05
CA GLY A 116 4.63 2.96 1.64
C GLY A 116 4.03 4.24 1.06
N THR A 117 4.76 5.36 1.07
CA THR A 117 4.31 6.65 0.51
C THR A 117 5.40 7.28 -0.36
N ALA A 118 5.05 8.29 -1.15
CA ALA A 118 5.99 9.02 -2.01
C ALA A 118 6.73 8.08 -2.99
N GLY A 119 6.03 7.04 -3.48
CA GLY A 119 6.58 6.02 -4.38
C GLY A 119 7.56 5.03 -3.75
N ASN A 120 7.82 5.12 -2.44
CA ASN A 120 8.67 4.16 -1.75
C ASN A 120 7.88 2.87 -1.44
N PRO A 121 8.49 1.68 -1.61
CA PRO A 121 7.88 0.43 -1.17
C PRO A 121 7.48 0.47 0.31
N LEU A 122 6.39 -0.22 0.64
CA LEU A 122 6.06 -0.55 2.02
C LEU A 122 6.91 -1.77 2.42
N VAL A 123 7.73 -1.61 3.45
CA VAL A 123 8.58 -2.69 3.98
C VAL A 123 8.29 -2.87 5.47
N ILE A 124 7.89 -4.09 5.84
CA ILE A 124 7.75 -4.49 7.23
C ILE A 124 8.93 -5.41 7.56
N SER A 125 9.91 -4.87 8.30
CA SER A 125 11.03 -5.67 8.82
C SER A 125 10.53 -6.54 9.98
N LEU A 126 10.70 -7.86 9.86
CA LEU A 126 10.18 -8.85 10.78
C LEU A 126 11.19 -9.18 11.89
N ASN A 127 10.68 -9.64 13.02
CA ASN A 127 11.48 -10.12 14.15
C ASN A 127 11.13 -11.58 14.49
N SER A 128 11.80 -12.14 15.49
CA SER A 128 11.62 -13.54 15.93
C SER A 128 10.21 -13.93 16.41
N ASN A 129 9.28 -12.99 16.61
CA ASN A 129 7.88 -13.32 16.90
C ASN A 129 7.03 -13.47 15.63
N ALA A 130 7.57 -13.16 14.45
CA ALA A 130 6.89 -13.27 13.17
C ALA A 130 6.79 -14.73 12.72
N THR A 131 5.90 -15.50 13.35
CA THR A 131 5.57 -16.87 12.90
C THR A 131 4.84 -16.85 11.55
N ALA A 132 4.78 -17.99 10.86
CA ALA A 132 4.01 -18.12 9.63
C ALA A 132 2.54 -17.65 9.78
N ALA A 133 1.89 -17.96 10.91
CA ALA A 133 0.53 -17.50 11.19
C ALA A 133 0.44 -15.96 11.34
N ALA A 134 1.43 -15.35 11.98
CA ALA A 134 1.48 -13.91 12.17
C ALA A 134 1.77 -13.17 10.84
N VAL A 135 2.71 -13.67 10.04
CA VAL A 135 3.04 -13.09 8.72
C VAL A 135 1.88 -13.29 7.75
N GLN A 136 1.21 -14.44 7.79
CA GLN A 136 -0.01 -14.67 7.03
C GLN A 136 -1.08 -13.64 7.39
N ALA A 137 -1.37 -13.45 8.68
CA ALA A 137 -2.33 -12.44 9.11
C ALA A 137 -1.90 -11.02 8.69
N LEU A 138 -0.60 -10.70 8.71
CA LEU A 138 -0.07 -9.42 8.23
C LEU A 138 -0.32 -9.22 6.73
N VAL A 139 0.00 -10.21 5.89
CA VAL A 139 -0.21 -10.15 4.44
C VAL A 139 -1.69 -9.92 4.12
N ARG A 140 -2.59 -10.59 4.84
CA ARG A 140 -4.06 -10.40 4.72
C ARG A 140 -4.54 -9.03 5.16
N ASN A 141 -3.70 -8.21 5.79
CA ASN A 141 -4.01 -6.87 6.25
C ASN A 141 -3.28 -5.77 5.47
N LEU A 142 -2.60 -6.10 4.36
CA LEU A 142 -1.99 -5.11 3.49
C LEU A 142 -3.07 -4.30 2.76
N THR A 143 -2.87 -2.99 2.66
CA THR A 143 -3.84 -2.05 2.09
C THR A 143 -3.22 -1.11 1.08
N TYR A 144 -4.04 -0.67 0.14
CA TYR A 144 -3.76 0.43 -0.78
C TYR A 144 -4.79 1.55 -0.59
N THR A 145 -4.39 2.80 -0.80
CA THR A 145 -5.28 3.98 -0.81
C THR A 145 -4.76 4.96 -1.85
N ASN A 146 -5.66 5.58 -2.62
CA ASN A 146 -5.36 6.78 -3.38
C ASN A 146 -5.82 7.99 -2.55
N THR A 147 -4.94 8.99 -2.42
CA THR A 147 -5.14 10.17 -1.56
C THR A 147 -5.59 11.41 -2.33
N ASN A 148 -5.70 11.32 -3.67
CA ASN A 148 -6.27 12.36 -4.50
C ASN A 148 -7.78 12.16 -4.60
N SER A 149 -8.53 13.13 -4.07
CA SER A 149 -10.00 13.15 -4.02
C SER A 149 -10.59 14.23 -4.93
N ALA A 150 -9.83 14.71 -5.90
CA ALA A 150 -10.20 15.88 -6.69
C ALA A 150 -9.86 15.74 -8.17
N ASP A 151 -8.81 15.01 -8.54
CA ASP A 151 -8.46 14.72 -9.93
C ASP A 151 -7.60 13.46 -9.98
N MET A 152 -8.15 12.36 -9.46
CA MET A 152 -7.44 11.09 -9.32
C MET A 152 -7.01 10.54 -10.68
N ASP A 153 -5.73 10.16 -10.83
CA ASP A 153 -5.28 9.47 -12.04
C ASP A 153 -5.95 8.08 -12.13
N THR A 154 -6.48 7.74 -13.31
CA THR A 154 -7.24 6.51 -13.54
C THR A 154 -6.43 5.40 -14.22
N GLY A 155 -5.11 5.54 -14.33
CA GLY A 155 -4.24 4.48 -14.85
C GLY A 155 -4.33 3.23 -13.97
N SER A 156 -4.33 2.03 -14.55
CA SER A 156 -4.29 0.79 -13.76
C SER A 156 -2.92 0.61 -13.11
N ARG A 157 -2.89 0.37 -11.79
CA ARG A 157 -1.67 0.21 -10.99
C ARG A 157 -1.36 -1.27 -10.87
N THR A 158 -0.10 -1.66 -11.02
CA THR A 158 0.35 -3.03 -10.71
C THR A 158 1.11 -3.03 -9.40
N LEU A 159 0.69 -3.84 -8.45
CA LEU A 159 1.35 -4.04 -7.16
C LEU A 159 2.05 -5.40 -7.13
N SER A 160 3.13 -5.51 -6.38
CA SER A 160 3.81 -6.77 -6.08
C SER A 160 4.01 -6.95 -4.57
N VAL A 161 3.80 -8.16 -4.05
CA VAL A 161 4.06 -8.54 -2.66
C VAL A 161 5.02 -9.73 -2.62
N SER A 162 5.98 -9.68 -1.71
CA SER A 162 6.90 -10.79 -1.43
C SER A 162 7.22 -10.90 0.06
N VAL A 163 7.63 -12.09 0.49
CA VAL A 163 8.05 -12.38 1.87
C VAL A 163 9.46 -12.97 1.85
N SER A 164 10.36 -12.44 2.68
CA SER A 164 11.69 -13.01 2.94
C SER A 164 11.73 -13.62 4.34
N ASP A 165 12.37 -14.79 4.44
CA ASP A 165 12.55 -15.55 5.69
C ASP A 165 13.64 -14.98 6.60
N GLY A 166 14.58 -14.18 6.07
CA GLY A 166 15.74 -13.68 6.82
C GLY A 166 16.95 -14.61 6.81
N ASP A 167 16.75 -15.87 6.39
CA ASP A 167 17.77 -16.93 6.29
C ASP A 167 18.31 -17.12 4.86
N GLY A 168 17.95 -16.19 3.96
CA GLY A 168 18.50 -16.08 2.61
C GLY A 168 17.53 -16.48 1.50
N GLY A 169 16.26 -16.68 1.83
CA GLY A 169 15.19 -16.98 0.89
C GLY A 169 14.18 -15.84 0.80
N THR A 170 13.52 -15.78 -0.36
CA THR A 170 12.44 -14.85 -0.64
C THR A 170 11.44 -15.53 -1.55
N SER A 171 10.16 -15.41 -1.23
CA SER A 171 9.08 -15.95 -2.03
C SER A 171 9.10 -15.38 -3.45
N SER A 172 8.53 -16.11 -4.40
CA SER A 172 8.08 -15.49 -5.65
C SER A 172 7.16 -14.31 -5.34
N ALA A 173 7.24 -13.27 -6.16
CA ALA A 173 6.37 -12.11 -6.03
C ALA A 173 4.94 -12.45 -6.52
N SER A 174 3.96 -12.19 -5.67
CA SER A 174 2.53 -12.18 -6.05
C SER A 174 2.18 -10.79 -6.58
N THR A 175 1.38 -10.71 -7.65
CA THR A 175 1.05 -9.44 -8.34
C THR A 175 -0.44 -9.19 -8.48
N ILE A 176 -0.85 -7.92 -8.35
CA ILE A 176 -2.26 -7.49 -8.41
C ILE A 176 -2.37 -6.29 -9.34
N ALA A 177 -3.44 -6.22 -10.12
CA ALA A 177 -3.84 -4.99 -10.78
C ALA A 177 -4.91 -4.26 -9.94
N ILE A 178 -4.81 -2.94 -9.82
CA ILE A 178 -5.87 -2.10 -9.27
C ILE A 178 -6.37 -1.20 -10.41
N ASP A 179 -7.65 -1.33 -10.73
CA ASP A 179 -8.34 -0.54 -11.74
C ASP A 179 -9.15 0.58 -11.07
N PHE A 180 -9.12 1.76 -11.67
CA PHE A 180 -9.62 2.98 -11.02
C PHE A 180 -10.86 3.53 -11.70
N THR A 181 -11.79 4.03 -10.89
CA THR A 181 -12.98 4.75 -11.33
C THR A 181 -13.02 6.09 -10.63
N ALA A 182 -12.74 7.17 -11.36
CA ALA A 182 -12.91 8.53 -10.88
C ALA A 182 -14.39 8.90 -10.76
N VAL A 183 -14.70 9.81 -9.84
CA VAL A 183 -16.01 10.38 -9.56
C VAL A 183 -15.97 11.86 -9.91
N ASN A 184 -16.99 12.34 -10.61
CA ASN A 184 -17.05 13.74 -10.99
C ASN A 184 -17.45 14.63 -9.80
N ASP A 185 -16.60 15.59 -9.46
CA ASP A 185 -16.82 16.66 -8.49
C ASP A 185 -17.57 17.87 -9.07
N ALA A 186 -18.25 18.58 -8.19
CA ALA A 186 -18.94 19.81 -8.55
C ALA A 186 -17.95 20.97 -8.68
N PRO A 187 -18.09 21.84 -9.70
CA PRO A 187 -17.24 23.02 -9.82
C PRO A 187 -17.45 23.98 -8.64
N VAL A 188 -16.38 24.69 -8.27
CA VAL A 188 -16.38 25.62 -7.13
C VAL A 188 -16.17 27.05 -7.60
N LEU A 189 -17.01 27.97 -7.10
CA LEU A 189 -16.83 29.41 -7.24
C LEU A 189 -16.59 30.03 -5.86
N THR A 190 -15.45 30.70 -5.69
CA THR A 190 -15.12 31.45 -4.48
C THR A 190 -15.10 32.94 -4.82
N VAL A 191 -15.83 33.75 -4.04
CA VAL A 191 -15.88 35.21 -4.18
C VAL A 191 -15.85 35.86 -2.81
N THR A 192 -15.20 37.01 -2.68
CA THR A 192 -15.24 37.83 -1.46
C THR A 192 -16.08 39.08 -1.72
N ALA A 193 -17.16 39.27 -0.96
CA ALA A 193 -17.95 40.50 -1.05
C ALA A 193 -17.10 41.70 -0.59
N ALA A 194 -17.10 42.77 -1.39
CA ALA A 194 -16.36 44.00 -1.10
C ALA A 194 -17.19 45.04 -0.34
N ASN A 195 -18.52 44.83 -0.24
CA ASN A 195 -19.48 45.69 0.46
C ASN A 195 -19.23 47.20 0.30
N PRO A 196 -19.08 47.73 -0.94
CA PRO A 196 -18.73 49.12 -1.14
C PRO A 196 -19.89 50.06 -0.81
N THR A 197 -19.58 51.30 -0.43
CA THR A 197 -20.55 52.40 -0.43
C THR A 197 -20.63 53.02 -1.81
N TYR A 198 -21.83 53.25 -2.33
CA TYR A 198 -22.05 53.99 -3.58
C TYR A 198 -22.66 55.37 -3.29
N VAL A 199 -22.13 56.42 -3.93
CA VAL A 199 -22.71 57.77 -3.90
C VAL A 199 -23.40 58.02 -5.23
N GLU A 200 -24.59 58.59 -5.19
CA GLU A 200 -25.36 58.94 -6.39
C GLU A 200 -24.53 59.78 -7.38
N ASN A 201 -24.57 59.42 -8.66
CA ASN A 201 -23.74 59.99 -9.73
C ASN A 201 -22.22 59.80 -9.56
N GLY A 202 -21.80 58.94 -8.63
CA GLY A 202 -20.41 58.53 -8.44
C GLY A 202 -19.96 57.48 -9.46
N SER A 203 -18.65 57.20 -9.47
CA SER A 203 -18.05 56.13 -10.26
C SER A 203 -18.56 54.74 -9.84
N ALA A 204 -18.50 53.79 -10.77
CA ALA A 204 -18.83 52.39 -10.47
C ALA A 204 -17.94 51.85 -9.35
N VAL A 205 -18.54 51.03 -8.48
CA VAL A 205 -17.85 50.39 -7.35
C VAL A 205 -17.78 48.89 -7.55
N THR A 206 -16.67 48.28 -7.15
CA THR A 206 -16.46 46.83 -7.24
C THR A 206 -17.26 46.12 -6.15
N LEU A 207 -18.13 45.18 -6.53
CA LEU A 207 -18.96 44.42 -5.57
C LEU A 207 -18.23 43.21 -4.98
N PHE A 208 -17.26 42.65 -5.71
CA PHE A 208 -16.54 41.44 -5.31
C PHE A 208 -15.04 41.58 -5.57
N THR A 209 -14.24 40.98 -4.70
CA THR A 209 -12.79 40.80 -4.89
C THR A 209 -12.43 39.32 -4.77
N GLY A 210 -11.29 38.93 -5.33
CA GLY A 210 -10.79 37.55 -5.22
C GLY A 210 -11.73 36.50 -5.82
N ALA A 211 -12.42 36.81 -6.92
CA ALA A 211 -13.27 35.83 -7.60
C ALA A 211 -12.42 34.78 -8.31
N THR A 212 -12.59 33.51 -7.94
CA THR A 212 -11.93 32.35 -8.56
C THR A 212 -12.94 31.25 -8.82
N ALA A 213 -12.94 30.70 -10.03
CA ALA A 213 -13.71 29.52 -10.40
C ALA A 213 -12.75 28.36 -10.66
N SER A 214 -13.10 27.16 -10.21
CA SER A 214 -12.37 25.93 -10.44
C SER A 214 -13.33 24.86 -10.94
N THR A 215 -12.94 24.14 -11.99
CA THR A 215 -13.67 22.94 -12.43
C THR A 215 -13.39 21.73 -11.54
N VAL A 216 -12.50 21.88 -10.55
CA VAL A 216 -11.98 20.82 -9.65
C VAL A 216 -11.09 19.82 -10.39
N GLU A 217 -11.61 19.18 -11.45
CA GLU A 217 -10.88 18.25 -12.29
C GLU A 217 -10.25 18.91 -13.51
N SER A 218 -9.11 18.36 -13.93
CA SER A 218 -8.48 18.74 -15.20
C SER A 218 -9.31 18.26 -16.40
N GLY A 219 -9.27 19.03 -17.49
CA GLY A 219 -10.00 18.71 -18.72
C GLY A 219 -11.49 19.06 -18.71
N GLN A 220 -12.07 19.41 -17.55
CA GLN A 220 -13.40 20.03 -17.47
C GLN A 220 -13.36 21.51 -17.88
N THR A 221 -14.50 22.04 -18.36
CA THR A 221 -14.62 23.45 -18.78
C THR A 221 -15.93 24.07 -18.34
N PHE A 222 -15.91 25.37 -18.04
CA PHE A 222 -17.11 26.18 -17.93
C PHE A 222 -17.58 26.60 -19.32
N THR A 223 -18.82 26.29 -19.69
CA THR A 223 -19.36 26.60 -21.01
C THR A 223 -20.25 27.83 -21.03
N ASP A 224 -20.81 28.24 -19.88
CA ASP A 224 -21.61 29.45 -19.75
C ASP A 224 -21.51 30.03 -18.33
N LEU A 225 -21.68 31.34 -18.22
CA LEU A 225 -21.86 32.05 -16.96
C LEU A 225 -23.03 33.03 -17.14
N THR A 226 -24.16 32.72 -16.51
CA THR A 226 -25.34 33.57 -16.54
C THR A 226 -25.39 34.40 -15.25
N LEU A 227 -25.49 35.73 -15.39
CA LEU A 227 -25.57 36.68 -14.29
C LEU A 227 -26.98 37.28 -14.17
#